data_AF-A0A938LU19-F1
#
_entry.id   AF-A0A938LU19-F1
#
_cell.length_a   1.000
_cell.length_b   1.000
_cell.length_c   1.000
_cell.angle_alpha   90.00
_cell.angle_beta   90.00
_cell.angle_gamma   90.00
#
_symmetry.space_group_name_H-M   'P 1'
#
loop_
_entity.id
_entity.type
_entity.pdbx_description
1 polymer ?
#
loop_
_entity_poly.entity_id
_entity_poly.type
_entity_poly.pdbx_seq_one_letter_code
_entity_poly.pdbx_strand_id
1 'polypeptide(L)'
;MYTLQRFVLMTLDPVHVGTGGYRLGRVDLSIAREPGTNLPKIPGTSLAGAARSYAAMRYEKPQCAGQGGGEKPAKKHCGDPRCPICYTFGNIRGTEGGNAGTVSLADAQLLLFPVHSMAGPIWVTTKS
;
A
#
# COMPACT_ATOMS: atom_id res chain seq x y z
N MET A 1 4.75 13.80 -17.95
CA MET A 1 3.31 13.62 -18.23
C MET A 1 2.89 12.30 -17.59
N TYR A 2 1.87 12.28 -16.72
CA TYR A 2 1.41 11.05 -16.07
C TYR A 2 0.00 10.69 -16.56
N THR A 3 -0.35 9.41 -16.50
CA THR A 3 -1.70 8.93 -16.78
C THR A 3 -2.36 8.54 -15.47
N LEU A 4 -3.52 9.14 -15.17
CA LEU A 4 -4.27 8.81 -13.95
C LEU A 4 -5.15 7.59 -14.20
N GLN A 5 -5.01 6.57 -13.35
CA GLN A 5 -5.92 5.42 -13.30
C GLN A 5 -6.58 5.37 -11.92
N ARG A 6 -7.90 5.15 -11.89
CA ARG A 6 -8.69 5.06 -10.66
C ARG A 6 -9.12 3.63 -10.43
N PHE A 7 -8.96 3.16 -9.21
CA PHE A 7 -9.33 1.81 -8.79
C PHE A 7 -10.33 1.89 -7.64
N VAL A 8 -11.28 0.96 -7.63
CA VAL A 8 -12.18 0.72 -6.49
C VAL A 8 -11.75 -0.59 -5.84
N LEU A 9 -11.54 -0.55 -4.53
CA LEU A 9 -11.12 -1.70 -3.74
C LEU A 9 -12.27 -2.14 -2.85
N MET A 10 -12.66 -3.41 -2.96
CA MET A 10 -13.63 -4.03 -2.06
C MET A 10 -12.91 -5.01 -1.14
N THR A 11 -13.05 -4.81 0.16
CA THR A 11 -12.51 -5.74 1.16
C THR A 11 -13.40 -6.96 1.25
N LEU A 12 -12.86 -8.14 0.98
CA LEU A 12 -13.57 -9.41 1.18
C LEU A 12 -13.54 -9.85 2.66
N ASP A 13 -12.43 -9.54 3.33
CA ASP A 13 -12.20 -9.83 4.75
C ASP A 13 -11.95 -8.54 5.53
N PRO A 14 -12.13 -8.54 6.87
CA PRO A 14 -11.76 -7.39 7.71
C PRO A 14 -10.30 -6.97 7.49
N VAL A 15 -10.08 -5.69 7.20
CA VAL A 15 -8.74 -5.15 6.93
C VAL A 15 -8.22 -4.35 8.13
N HIS A 16 -6.98 -4.63 8.53
CA HIS A 16 -6.30 -3.89 9.59
C HIS A 16 -5.04 -3.21 9.04
N VAL A 17 -5.12 -1.88 8.86
CA VAL A 17 -3.98 -1.06 8.46
C VAL A 17 -3.48 -0.29 9.68
N GLY A 18 -2.42 -0.76 10.32
CA GLY A 18 -1.93 -0.18 11.57
C GLY A 18 -1.32 1.22 11.41
N THR A 19 -1.38 2.01 12.48
CA THR A 19 -0.77 3.37 12.57
C THR A 19 0.60 3.40 13.23
N GLY A 20 1.18 2.23 13.54
CA GLY A 20 2.54 2.11 14.08
C GLY A 20 2.67 2.54 15.54
N GLY A 21 1.63 2.43 16.37
CA GLY A 21 1.69 2.69 17.82
C GLY A 21 1.76 4.17 18.22
N TYR A 22 1.84 5.10 17.25
CA TYR A 22 1.96 6.54 17.51
C TYR A 22 0.64 7.22 17.93
N ARG A 23 -0.49 6.52 17.89
CA ARG A 23 -1.78 7.06 18.33
C ARG A 23 -2.12 6.52 19.71
N LEU A 24 -1.93 7.36 20.74
CA LEU A 24 -2.59 7.16 22.03
C LEU A 24 -4.10 7.30 21.82
N GLY A 25 -4.82 6.22 22.08
CA GLY A 25 -6.27 6.17 22.02
C GLY A 25 -6.78 5.08 22.93
N ARG A 26 -8.11 4.97 23.04
CA ARG A 26 -8.76 3.92 23.84
C ARG A 26 -8.56 2.51 23.26
N VAL A 27 -8.16 2.42 21.99
CA VAL A 27 -7.87 1.16 21.30
C VAL A 27 -6.37 1.07 21.08
N ASP A 28 -5.75 -0.02 21.56
CA ASP A 28 -4.30 -0.23 21.50
C ASP A 28 -3.77 -0.20 20.06
N LEU A 29 -4.42 -0.95 19.16
CA LEU A 29 -4.06 -1.05 17.75
C LEU A 29 -5.11 -0.37 16.88
N SER A 30 -5.01 0.95 16.78
CA SER A 30 -5.90 1.73 15.93
C SER A 30 -5.56 1.60 14.44
N ILE A 31 -6.60 1.56 13.60
CA ILE A 31 -6.47 1.62 12.14
C ILE A 31 -6.08 3.01 11.65
N ALA A 32 -5.46 3.07 10.47
CA ALA A 32 -5.10 4.30 9.79
C ALA A 32 -6.34 5.13 9.44
N ARG A 33 -6.30 6.42 9.81
CA ARG A 33 -7.34 7.40 9.51
C ARG A 33 -6.72 8.69 9.03
N GLU A 34 -7.42 9.37 8.13
CA GLU A 34 -7.04 10.69 7.66
C GLU A 34 -7.13 11.73 8.80
N PRO A 35 -6.09 12.57 9.03
CA PRO A 35 -6.09 13.50 10.17
C PRO A 35 -7.22 14.55 10.14
N GLY A 36 -7.62 15.03 8.95
CA GLY A 36 -8.62 16.10 8.82
C GLY A 36 -10.07 15.62 8.98
N THR A 37 -10.39 14.43 8.46
CA THR A 37 -11.77 13.89 8.42
C THR A 37 -12.00 12.79 9.44
N ASN A 38 -10.92 12.23 10.02
CA ASN A 38 -10.93 11.05 10.87
C ASN A 38 -11.54 9.80 10.21
N LEU A 39 -11.70 9.80 8.88
CA LEU A 39 -12.19 8.66 8.13
C LEU A 39 -11.09 7.61 7.93
N PRO A 40 -11.42 6.31 7.99
CA PRO A 40 -10.48 5.25 7.64
C PRO A 40 -9.90 5.44 6.24
N LYS A 41 -8.59 5.22 6.11
CA LYS A 41 -7.90 5.23 4.81
C LYS A 41 -6.82 4.15 4.77
N ILE A 42 -6.47 3.71 3.56
CA ILE A 42 -5.28 2.88 3.36
C ILE A 42 -4.20 3.76 2.73
N PRO A 43 -3.08 4.01 3.41
CA PRO A 43 -1.99 4.79 2.83
C PRO A 43 -1.48 4.18 1.52
N GLY A 44 -1.16 5.03 0.54
CA GLY A 44 -0.62 4.61 -0.76
C GLY A 44 0.70 3.86 -0.62
N THR A 45 1.49 4.19 0.40
CA THR A 45 2.71 3.45 0.75
C THR A 45 2.44 2.02 1.23
N SER A 46 1.37 1.81 2.00
CA SER A 46 0.93 0.47 2.43
C SER A 46 0.45 -0.36 1.24
N LEU A 47 -0.34 0.25 0.35
CA LEU A 47 -0.78 -0.39 -0.90
C LEU A 47 0.42 -0.74 -1.79
N ALA A 48 1.37 0.18 -1.95
CA ALA A 48 2.58 -0.03 -2.72
C ALA A 48 3.41 -1.18 -2.17
N GLY A 49 3.59 -1.25 -0.85
CA GLY A 49 4.32 -2.33 -0.19
C GLY A 49 3.64 -3.69 -0.39
N ALA A 50 2.32 -3.77 -0.18
CA ALA A 50 1.55 -4.99 -0.39
C ALA A 50 1.59 -5.45 -1.86
N ALA A 51 1.36 -4.54 -2.81
CA ALA A 51 1.40 -4.84 -4.23
C ALA A 51 2.81 -5.27 -4.70
N ARG A 52 3.86 -4.60 -4.21
CA ARG A 52 5.26 -4.96 -4.49
C ARG A 52 5.59 -6.35 -3.97
N SER A 53 5.19 -6.66 -2.73
CA SER A 53 5.41 -7.97 -2.12
C SER A 53 4.69 -9.06 -2.90
N TYR A 54 3.42 -8.85 -3.24
CA TYR A 54 2.66 -9.79 -4.07
C TYR A 54 3.29 -9.99 -5.45
N ALA A 55 3.71 -8.92 -6.13
CA ALA A 55 4.39 -9.01 -7.42
C ALA A 55 5.70 -9.81 -7.30
N ALA A 56 6.48 -9.59 -6.23
CA ALA A 56 7.69 -10.36 -5.97
C ALA A 56 7.42 -11.86 -5.77
N MET A 57 6.33 -12.23 -5.09
CA MET A 57 5.90 -13.63 -4.98
C MET A 57 5.46 -14.17 -6.35
N ARG A 58 4.64 -13.41 -7.10
CA ARG A 58 4.09 -13.83 -8.40
C ARG A 58 5.13 -14.03 -9.49
N TYR A 59 6.20 -13.23 -9.48
CA TYR A 59 7.32 -13.31 -10.41
C TYR A 59 8.52 -14.09 -9.85
N GLU A 60 8.37 -14.74 -8.69
CA GLU A 60 9.42 -15.57 -8.05
C GLU A 60 10.74 -14.81 -7.82
N LYS A 61 10.64 -13.52 -7.46
CA LYS A 61 11.76 -12.62 -7.17
C LYS A 61 11.67 -12.03 -5.75
N PRO A 62 11.75 -12.85 -4.68
CA PRO A 62 11.59 -12.40 -3.30
C PRO A 62 12.58 -11.29 -2.90
N GLN A 63 13.77 -11.27 -3.48
CA GLN A 63 14.78 -10.21 -3.29
C GLN A 63 14.29 -8.81 -3.69
N CYS A 64 13.24 -8.71 -4.52
CA CYS A 64 12.66 -7.44 -4.96
C CYS A 64 11.53 -6.92 -4.08
N ALA A 65 11.08 -7.68 -3.06
CA ALA A 65 9.97 -7.30 -2.19
C ALA A 65 10.32 -6.21 -1.17
N GLY A 66 11.58 -6.18 -0.71
CA GLY A 66 12.02 -5.32 0.39
C GLY A 66 12.33 -3.88 0.00
N GLN A 67 12.84 -3.12 0.97
CA GLN A 67 13.29 -1.73 0.77
C GLN A 67 14.59 -1.63 -0.05
N GLY A 68 15.30 -2.75 -0.25
CA GLY A 68 16.63 -2.76 -0.87
C GLY A 68 17.72 -2.23 0.07
N GLY A 69 18.98 -2.28 -0.39
CA GLY A 69 20.09 -1.61 0.29
C GLY A 69 20.74 -2.35 1.47
N GLY A 70 20.37 -3.61 1.74
CA GLY A 70 21.12 -4.42 2.71
C GLY A 70 22.47 -4.90 2.15
N GLU A 71 23.49 -5.02 3.01
CA GLU A 71 24.81 -5.56 2.64
C GLU A 71 24.73 -7.01 2.13
N LYS A 72 23.74 -7.78 2.61
CA LYS A 72 23.52 -9.16 2.18
C LYS A 72 22.93 -9.21 0.76
N PRO A 73 23.40 -10.11 -0.12
CA PRO A 73 22.93 -10.20 -1.52
C PRO A 73 21.41 -10.44 -1.64
N ALA A 74 20.80 -11.16 -0.68
CA ALA A 74 19.36 -11.39 -0.61
C ALA A 74 18.51 -10.14 -0.34
N LYS A 75 19.13 -9.03 0.11
CA LYS A 75 18.47 -7.75 0.41
C LYS A 75 18.75 -6.67 -0.63
N LYS A 76 19.45 -7.01 -1.72
CA LYS A 76 19.64 -6.10 -2.86
C LYS A 76 18.54 -6.33 -3.90
N HIS A 77 18.06 -5.24 -4.48
CA HIS A 77 17.22 -5.33 -5.67
C HIS A 77 18.02 -5.98 -6.82
N CYS A 78 17.34 -6.74 -7.67
CA CYS A 78 17.98 -7.58 -8.70
C CYS A 78 18.85 -6.83 -9.72
N GLY A 79 18.75 -5.50 -9.81
CA GLY A 79 19.57 -4.69 -10.70
C GLY A 79 19.25 -4.83 -12.19
N ASP A 80 18.26 -5.64 -12.54
CA ASP A 80 17.83 -5.85 -13.91
C ASP A 80 16.86 -4.74 -14.36
N PRO A 81 17.20 -3.95 -15.40
CA PRO A 81 16.32 -2.91 -15.93
C PRO A 81 15.02 -3.46 -16.52
N ARG A 82 14.95 -4.75 -16.85
CA ARG A 82 13.74 -5.42 -17.36
C ARG A 82 12.88 -6.04 -16.26
N CYS A 83 13.29 -5.92 -14.99
CA CYS A 83 12.49 -6.45 -13.89
C CYS A 83 11.19 -5.63 -13.71
N PRO A 84 10.01 -6.24 -13.88
CA PRO A 84 8.74 -5.51 -13.81
C PRO A 84 8.49 -4.90 -12.42
N ILE A 85 9.00 -5.54 -11.36
CA ILE A 85 8.85 -5.06 -9.98
C ILE A 85 9.69 -3.80 -9.75
N CYS A 86 10.98 -3.85 -10.12
CA CYS A 86 11.90 -2.72 -9.93
C CYS A 86 11.59 -1.54 -10.85
N TYR A 87 11.07 -1.80 -12.05
CA TYR A 87 10.57 -0.77 -12.94
C TYR A 87 9.36 -0.06 -12.32
N THR A 88 8.37 -0.83 -11.86
CA THR A 88 7.11 -0.29 -11.32
C THR A 88 7.32 0.44 -10.00
N PHE A 89 7.96 -0.20 -9.01
CA PHE A 89 8.06 0.30 -7.63
C PHE A 89 9.41 0.95 -7.29
N GLY A 90 10.34 1.00 -8.23
CA GLY A 90 11.67 1.56 -8.04
C GLY A 90 12.67 0.59 -7.41
N ASN A 91 13.94 0.95 -7.51
CA ASN A 91 15.04 0.19 -6.93
C ASN A 91 16.09 1.11 -6.29
N ILE A 92 16.86 0.50 -5.40
CA ILE A 92 17.94 1.11 -4.61
C ILE A 92 19.09 0.11 -4.63
N ARG A 93 20.29 0.59 -4.98
CA ARG A 93 21.53 -0.18 -5.11
C ARG A 93 22.66 0.38 -4.22
N GLY A 94 22.32 0.93 -3.06
CA GLY A 94 23.30 1.49 -2.13
C GLY A 94 24.09 2.63 -2.77
N THR A 95 25.42 2.54 -2.78
CA THR A 95 26.33 3.55 -3.36
C THR A 95 26.29 3.60 -4.89
N GLU A 96 25.73 2.59 -5.56
CA GLU A 96 25.58 2.55 -7.03
C GLU A 96 24.32 3.27 -7.53
N GLY A 97 23.62 4.00 -6.65
CA GLY A 97 22.43 4.80 -6.97
C GLY A 97 21.13 4.00 -6.89
N GLY A 98 20.11 4.47 -7.61
CA GLY A 98 18.77 3.88 -7.62
C GLY A 98 17.84 4.61 -8.58
N ASN A 99 16.78 3.91 -9.00
CA ASN A 99 15.77 4.49 -9.89
C ASN A 99 14.45 4.60 -9.13
N ALA A 100 13.78 5.75 -9.27
CA ALA A 100 12.40 5.91 -8.84
C ALA A 100 11.47 4.95 -9.60
N GLY A 101 10.38 4.52 -8.96
CA GLY A 101 9.35 3.74 -9.62
C GLY A 101 8.58 4.57 -10.64
N THR A 102 8.01 3.91 -11.64
CA THR A 102 7.19 4.58 -12.67
C THR A 102 5.75 4.83 -12.24
N VAL A 103 5.30 4.28 -11.11
CA VAL A 103 3.95 4.48 -10.58
C VAL A 103 3.98 5.20 -9.23
N SER A 104 3.00 6.07 -9.03
CA SER A 104 2.71 6.66 -7.72
C SER A 104 1.32 6.19 -7.28
N LEU A 105 1.25 5.57 -6.11
CA LEU A 105 0.01 5.09 -5.53
C LEU A 105 -0.48 6.09 -4.49
N ALA A 106 -1.65 6.66 -4.73
CA ALA A 106 -2.31 7.55 -3.79
C ALA A 106 -2.97 6.76 -2.65
N ASP A 107 -3.30 7.47 -1.55
CA ASP A 107 -4.06 6.90 -0.45
C ASP A 107 -5.45 6.47 -0.93
N ALA A 108 -5.88 5.25 -0.57
CA ALA A 108 -7.25 4.81 -0.81
C ALA A 108 -8.18 5.39 0.25
N GLN A 109 -9.15 6.18 -0.20
CA GLN A 109 -10.17 6.81 0.62
C GLN A 109 -11.44 5.95 0.67
N LEU A 110 -12.16 6.06 1.79
CA LEU A 110 -13.43 5.38 1.98
C LEU A 110 -14.47 5.90 1.00
N LEU A 111 -15.09 4.98 0.25
CA LEU A 111 -16.19 5.30 -0.68
C LEU A 111 -17.54 4.82 -0.14
N LEU A 112 -17.62 3.54 0.25
CA LEU A 112 -18.82 2.89 0.78
C LEU A 112 -18.44 2.15 2.06
N PHE A 113 -19.20 2.37 3.15
CA PHE A 113 -19.01 1.65 4.41
C PHE A 113 -20.21 0.74 4.69
N PRO A 114 -20.00 -0.55 4.99
CA PRO A 114 -21.09 -1.45 5.31
C PRO A 114 -21.60 -1.18 6.73
N VAL A 115 -22.92 -0.96 6.87
CA VAL A 115 -23.59 -0.74 8.14
C VAL A 115 -24.75 -1.72 8.27
N HIS A 116 -24.90 -2.31 9.44
CA HIS A 116 -26.06 -3.15 9.75
C HIS A 116 -27.33 -2.31 9.77
N SER A 117 -28.40 -2.80 9.13
CA SER A 117 -29.76 -2.24 9.21
C SER A 117 -30.79 -3.34 9.46
N MET A 118 -32.03 -2.97 9.80
CA MET A 118 -33.13 -3.92 10.00
C MET A 118 -33.44 -4.77 8.76
N ALA A 119 -33.09 -4.29 7.56
CA ALA A 119 -33.28 -5.02 6.30
C ALA A 119 -32.03 -5.81 5.86
N GLY A 120 -30.97 -5.84 6.68
CA GLY A 120 -29.67 -6.43 6.34
C GLY A 120 -28.55 -5.38 6.17
N PRO A 121 -27.36 -5.79 5.71
CA PRO A 121 -26.23 -4.88 5.52
C PRO A 121 -26.49 -3.92 4.36
N ILE A 122 -26.32 -2.63 4.62
CA ILE A 122 -26.43 -1.57 3.60
C ILE A 122 -25.09 -0.84 3.46
N TRP A 123 -24.85 -0.29 2.27
CA TRP A 123 -23.68 0.53 1.98
C TRP A 123 -24.00 2.00 2.17
N VAL A 124 -23.26 2.68 3.05
CA VAL A 124 -23.47 4.10 3.38
C VAL A 124 -22.32 4.95 2.83
N THR A 125 -22.65 6.15 2.36
CA THR A 125 -21.70 7.18 1.89
C THR A 125 -22.27 8.57 2.14
N THR A 126 -21.44 9.61 2.06
CA THR A 126 -21.83 11.02 2.24
C THR A 126 -21.26 11.87 1.10
N LYS A 127 -21.81 13.07 0.88
CA LYS A 127 -21.33 13.97 -0.18
C LYS A 127 -19.94 14.53 0.13
N SER A 128 -19.66 14.84 1.40
CA SER A 128 -18.37 15.11 2.07
C SER A 128 -18.71 15.70 3.44
#